data_AF-A0A2H0C4I4-F1
#
_entry.id   AF-A0A2H0C4I4-F1
#
_cell.length_a   1.000
_cell.length_b   1.000
_cell.length_c   1.000
_cell.angle_alpha   90.00
_cell.angle_beta   90.00
_cell.angle_gamma   90.00
#
_symmetry.space_group_name_H-M   'P 1'
#
loop_
_entity.id
_entity.type
_entity.pdbx_description
1 polymer ?
#
loop_
_entity_poly.entity_id
_entity_poly.type
_entity_poly.pdbx_seq_one_letter_code
_entity_poly.pdbx_strand_id
1 'polypeptide(L)'
;MLIYTFGTIFKYDSCKFIYLLETFKVVYVAKILDDYTTKSLEKMYLKKVRKSEIEVQQGNQFCFIKLTCDDFKNQAAVYGHVPISTIYSKFFTPIPSESISNEDLIALKNEIQTKPSWEELREKVKAIKI
;
A
#
# COMPACT_ATOMS: atom_id res chain seq x y z
N MET A 1 20.95 11.24 1.94
CA MET A 1 19.55 11.45 1.49
C MET A 1 19.01 10.08 1.17
N LEU A 2 18.05 9.56 1.96
CA LEU A 2 17.44 8.27 1.65
C LEU A 2 16.48 8.48 0.49
N ILE A 3 16.77 7.89 -0.67
CA ILE A 3 15.91 7.96 -1.84
C ILE A 3 14.89 6.83 -1.69
N TYR A 4 13.65 7.19 -1.31
CA TYR A 4 12.56 6.23 -1.32
C TYR A 4 12.12 5.95 -2.76
N THR A 5 12.06 4.68 -3.11
CA THR A 5 11.58 4.21 -4.42
C THR A 5 10.32 3.39 -4.25
N PHE A 6 9.51 3.29 -5.30
CA PHE A 6 8.30 2.46 -5.29
C PHE A 6 8.62 1.04 -4.81
N GLY A 7 7.94 0.57 -3.77
CA GLY A 7 8.22 -0.72 -3.15
C GLY A 7 9.12 -0.68 -1.91
N THR A 8 9.75 0.46 -1.60
CA THR A 8 10.62 0.56 -0.42
C THR A 8 9.84 0.27 0.85
N ILE A 9 10.30 -0.71 1.64
CA ILE A 9 9.73 -0.98 2.96
C ILE A 9 10.25 0.03 3.96
N PHE A 10 9.33 0.58 4.74
CA PHE A 10 9.68 1.46 5.85
C PHE A 10 8.75 1.24 7.04
N LYS A 11 9.24 1.64 8.21
CA LYS A 11 8.48 1.67 9.46
C LYS A 11 8.06 3.10 9.77
N TYR A 12 6.83 3.25 10.25
CA TYR A 12 6.32 4.49 10.84
C TYR A 12 5.30 4.17 11.93
N ASP A 13 5.40 4.82 13.09
CA ASP A 13 4.47 4.62 14.22
C ASP A 13 4.15 3.13 14.54
N SER A 14 5.21 2.34 14.69
CA SER A 14 5.16 0.88 14.93
C SER A 14 4.56 0.02 13.81
N CYS A 15 4.05 0.61 12.74
CA CYS A 15 3.51 -0.08 11.58
C CYS A 15 4.54 -0.17 10.45
N LYS A 16 4.40 -1.20 9.61
CA LYS A 16 5.18 -1.36 8.38
C LYS A 16 4.39 -0.89 7.17
N PHE A 17 5.08 -0.32 6.21
CA PHE A 17 4.49 0.26 5.03
C PHE A 17 5.37 0.01 3.80
N ILE A 18 4.72 -0.02 2.65
CA ILE A 18 5.32 0.03 1.33
C ILE A 18 5.22 1.48 0.85
N TYR A 19 6.34 2.08 0.48
CA TYR A 19 6.34 3.39 -0.16
C TYR A 19 5.82 3.25 -1.59
N LEU A 20 4.85 4.08 -1.97
CA LEU A 20 4.31 4.09 -3.32
C LEU A 20 4.85 5.31 -4.09
N LEU A 21 4.56 6.52 -3.59
CA LEU A 21 4.85 7.74 -4.33
C LEU A 21 4.80 8.97 -3.42
N GLU A 22 5.69 9.92 -3.68
CA GLU A 22 5.67 11.25 -3.06
C GLU A 22 5.08 12.30 -4.01
N THR A 23 4.30 13.22 -3.45
CA THR A 23 3.85 14.46 -4.11
C THR A 23 4.17 15.65 -3.22
N PHE A 24 3.96 16.88 -3.71
CA PHE A 24 4.22 18.09 -2.94
C PHE A 24 3.42 18.18 -1.63
N LYS A 25 2.30 17.45 -1.52
CA LYS A 25 1.39 17.53 -0.36
C LYS A 25 1.45 16.29 0.52
N VAL A 26 1.56 15.11 -0.08
CA VAL A 26 1.40 13.84 0.63
C VAL A 26 2.37 12.79 0.10
N VAL A 27 2.58 11.77 0.92
CA VAL A 27 3.22 10.52 0.50
C VAL A 27 2.19 9.42 0.53
N TYR A 28 1.99 8.80 -0.63
CA TYR A 28 1.16 7.61 -0.81
C TYR A 28 1.94 6.38 -0.34
N VAL A 29 1.26 5.58 0.48
CA VAL A 29 1.84 4.43 1.16
C VAL A 29 0.84 3.28 1.14
N ALA A 30 1.31 2.04 1.29
CA ALA A 30 0.46 0.90 1.58
C ALA A 30 0.84 0.31 2.93
N LYS A 31 -0.07 0.35 3.91
CA LYS A 31 0.14 -0.23 5.24
C LYS A 31 0.07 -1.75 5.15
N ILE A 32 1.13 -2.42 5.58
CA ILE A 32 1.16 -3.88 5.70
C ILE A 32 0.43 -4.25 6.99
N LEU A 33 -0.63 -5.03 6.87
CA LEU A 33 -1.48 -5.46 7.98
C LEU A 33 -0.91 -6.71 8.63
N ASP A 34 -1.08 -6.86 9.95
CA ASP A 34 -0.86 -8.14 10.63
C ASP A 34 -1.85 -9.23 10.15
N ASP A 35 -1.55 -10.48 10.49
CA ASP A 35 -2.34 -11.65 10.09
C ASP A 35 -3.80 -11.58 10.57
N TYR A 36 -4.03 -11.07 11.78
CA TYR A 36 -5.36 -11.00 12.36
C TYR A 36 -6.23 -10.01 11.58
N THR A 37 -5.69 -8.81 11.34
CA THR A 37 -6.33 -7.74 10.60
C THR A 37 -6.53 -8.13 9.14
N THR A 38 -5.55 -8.82 8.54
CA THR A 38 -5.66 -9.37 7.17
C THR A 38 -6.82 -10.34 7.06
N LYS A 39 -6.91 -11.34 7.96
CA LYS A 39 -8.03 -12.30 7.95
C LYS A 39 -9.39 -11.63 8.18
N SER A 40 -9.43 -10.59 9.02
CA SER A 40 -10.65 -9.82 9.25
C SER A 40 -11.08 -9.06 7.99
N LEU A 41 -10.13 -8.42 7.29
CA LEU A 41 -10.36 -7.71 6.04
C LEU A 41 -10.84 -8.66 4.94
N GLU A 42 -10.19 -9.80 4.75
CA GLU A 42 -10.58 -10.82 3.76
C GLU A 42 -12.02 -11.30 3.99
N LYS A 43 -12.39 -11.60 5.25
CA LYS A 43 -13.77 -11.99 5.59
C LYS A 43 -14.78 -10.88 5.27
N MET A 44 -14.44 -9.62 5.53
CA MET A 44 -15.32 -8.49 5.22
C MET A 44 -15.47 -8.30 3.71
N TYR A 45 -14.36 -8.36 2.97
CA TYR A 45 -14.35 -8.22 1.53
C TYR A 45 -15.18 -9.30 0.85
N LEU A 46 -14.97 -10.57 1.23
CA LEU A 46 -15.77 -11.71 0.72
C LEU A 46 -17.27 -11.55 1.00
N LYS A 47 -17.65 -10.99 2.16
CA LYS A 47 -19.05 -10.71 2.48
C LYS A 47 -19.64 -9.60 1.61
N LYS A 48 -18.90 -8.53 1.32
CA LYS A 48 -19.36 -7.40 0.50
C LYS A 48 -19.45 -7.76 -0.99
N VAL A 49 -18.46 -8.49 -1.51
CA VAL A 49 -18.51 -9.04 -2.90
C VAL A 49 -19.74 -9.92 -3.10
N ARG A 50 -20.08 -10.78 -2.13
CA ARG A 50 -21.27 -11.64 -2.19
C ARG A 50 -22.60 -10.88 -2.23
N LYS A 51 -22.62 -9.63 -1.74
CA LYS A 51 -23.83 -8.80 -1.69
C LYS A 51 -23.97 -7.83 -2.86
N SER A 52 -22.99 -7.78 -3.79
CA SER A 52 -22.94 -6.79 -4.88
C SER A 52 -22.98 -5.31 -4.41
N GLU A 53 -22.71 -5.05 -3.12
CA GLU A 53 -22.72 -3.73 -2.49
C GLU A 53 -21.37 -3.01 -2.64
N ILE A 54 -20.66 -3.18 -3.76
CA ILE A 54 -19.44 -2.40 -4.03
C ILE A 54 -19.85 -1.04 -4.61
N GLU A 55 -20.71 -0.33 -3.89
CA GLU A 55 -20.76 1.13 -4.02
C GLU A 55 -19.51 1.66 -3.36
N VAL A 56 -18.77 2.49 -4.10
CA VAL A 56 -17.53 3.13 -3.67
C VAL A 56 -17.85 4.13 -2.57
N GLN A 57 -18.13 3.64 -1.36
CA GLN A 57 -18.23 4.49 -0.20
C GLN A 57 -16.81 4.95 0.14
N GLN A 58 -16.62 6.26 0.02
CA GLN A 58 -15.39 7.01 0.25
C GLN A 58 -14.87 6.85 1.68
N GLY A 59 -14.25 5.70 1.96
CA GLY A 59 -13.63 5.39 3.24
C GLY A 59 -12.50 4.41 3.05
N ASN A 60 -11.34 4.91 2.62
CA ASN A 60 -9.94 4.44 2.83
C ASN A 60 -9.58 2.92 2.90
N GLN A 61 -10.46 1.97 2.60
CA GLN A 61 -10.28 0.56 3.03
C GLN A 61 -10.54 -0.51 1.97
N PHE A 62 -10.81 -0.16 0.71
CA PHE A 62 -11.21 -1.15 -0.30
C PHE A 62 -10.18 -1.50 -1.37
N CYS A 63 -9.02 -0.84 -1.38
CA CYS A 63 -7.90 -1.30 -2.18
C CYS A 63 -6.87 -1.96 -1.29
N PHE A 64 -6.66 -3.25 -1.53
CA PHE A 64 -5.63 -4.03 -0.90
C PHE A 64 -5.17 -5.12 -1.84
N ILE A 65 -3.86 -5.34 -1.85
CA ILE A 65 -3.28 -6.55 -2.43
C ILE A 65 -2.92 -7.52 -1.31
N LYS A 66 -2.88 -8.80 -1.64
CA LYS A 66 -2.27 -9.82 -0.79
C LYS A 66 -0.84 -10.04 -1.25
N LEU A 67 0.10 -9.87 -0.33
CA LEU A 67 1.53 -10.01 -0.59
C LEU A 67 1.93 -11.49 -0.66
N THR A 68 2.83 -11.80 -1.57
CA THR A 68 3.34 -13.14 -1.83
C THR A 68 4.82 -13.29 -1.50
N CYS A 69 5.55 -12.19 -1.38
CA CYS A 69 6.94 -12.15 -0.93
C CYS A 69 7.14 -12.80 0.45
N ASP A 70 8.34 -13.35 0.67
CA ASP A 70 8.63 -14.16 1.85
C ASP A 70 8.49 -13.37 3.16
N ASP A 71 8.87 -12.09 3.17
CA ASP A 71 8.84 -11.23 4.36
C ASP A 71 7.40 -10.91 4.84
N PHE A 72 6.42 -10.92 3.93
CA PHE A 72 5.04 -10.51 4.21
C PHE A 72 3.99 -11.48 3.70
N LYS A 73 4.36 -12.76 3.58
CA LYS A 73 3.54 -13.77 2.92
C LYS A 73 2.16 -13.86 3.54
N ASN A 74 1.13 -13.73 2.70
CA ASN A 74 -0.29 -13.71 3.07
C ASN A 74 -0.78 -12.48 3.83
N GLN A 75 0.05 -11.46 4.04
CA GLN A 75 -0.39 -10.21 4.63
C GLN A 75 -1.04 -9.32 3.56
N ALA A 76 -2.07 -8.57 3.96
CA ALA A 76 -2.68 -7.58 3.09
C ALA A 76 -1.96 -6.22 3.21
N ALA A 77 -1.83 -5.52 2.10
CA ALA A 77 -1.33 -4.14 2.08
C ALA A 77 -2.49 -3.19 1.71
N VAL A 78 -2.87 -2.28 2.60
CA VAL A 78 -3.99 -1.34 2.40
C VAL A 78 -3.48 0.05 2.11
N TYR A 79 -4.04 0.71 1.09
CA TYR A 79 -3.58 2.04 0.70
C TYR A 79 -3.91 3.12 1.72
N GLY A 80 -3.02 4.09 1.81
CA GLY A 80 -3.19 5.29 2.60
C GLY A 80 -2.26 6.40 2.12
N HIS A 81 -2.29 7.51 2.84
CA HIS A 81 -1.36 8.61 2.63
C HIS A 81 -0.99 9.24 3.97
N VAL A 82 0.19 9.84 4.02
CA VAL A 82 0.66 10.64 5.15
C VAL A 82 1.06 12.04 4.67
N PRO A 83 1.00 13.08 5.53
CA PRO A 83 1.52 14.40 5.18
C PRO A 83 2.98 14.32 4.72
N ILE A 84 3.38 15.14 3.75
CA ILE A 84 4.75 15.15 3.24
C ILE A 84 5.81 15.35 4.33
N SER A 85 5.50 16.14 5.36
CA SER A 85 6.38 16.36 6.52
C SER A 85 6.76 15.07 7.26
N THR A 86 5.97 14.01 7.10
CA THR A 86 6.17 12.72 7.77
C THR A 86 7.44 12.02 7.31
N ILE A 87 7.87 12.16 6.05
CA ILE A 87 9.09 11.48 5.56
C ILE A 87 10.38 12.02 6.19
N TYR A 88 10.32 13.27 6.69
CA TYR A 88 11.42 13.91 7.40
C TYR A 88 11.42 13.60 8.90
N SER A 89 10.40 12.86 9.38
CA SER A 89 10.35 12.40 10.75
C SER A 89 11.42 11.35 11.01
N LYS A 90 12.07 11.44 12.17
CA LYS A 90 12.99 10.39 12.65
C LYS A 90 12.35 9.00 12.77
N PHE A 91 11.02 8.96 12.81
CA PHE A 91 10.24 7.73 12.91
C PHE A 91 9.90 7.11 11.56
N PHE A 92 10.22 7.78 10.45
CA PHE A 92 10.04 7.27 9.09
C PHE A 92 11.37 6.63 8.65
N THR A 93 11.50 5.33 8.87
CA THR A 93 12.79 4.63 8.76
C THR A 93 12.69 3.48 7.77
N PRO A 94 13.53 3.42 6.73
CA PRO A 94 13.53 2.28 5.81
C PRO A 94 13.95 1.00 6.55
N ILE A 95 13.48 -0.15 6.06
CA ILE A 95 13.84 -1.48 6.58
C ILE A 95 14.57 -2.24 5.46
N PRO A 96 15.91 -2.11 5.33
CA PRO A 96 16.65 -2.67 4.20
C PRO A 96 16.68 -4.20 4.17
N SER A 97 16.40 -4.86 5.29
CA SER A 97 16.33 -6.32 5.39
C SER A 97 15.05 -6.91 4.83
N GLU A 98 14.05 -6.08 4.51
CA GLU A 98 12.75 -6.51 4.02
C GLU A 98 12.51 -5.97 2.62
N SER A 99 11.91 -6.78 1.76
CA SER A 99 11.73 -6.45 0.36
C SER A 99 10.38 -6.91 -0.18
N ILE A 100 9.89 -6.21 -1.19
CA ILE A 100 8.72 -6.63 -1.97
C ILE A 100 9.24 -7.28 -3.24
N SER A 101 8.69 -8.44 -3.59
CA SER A 101 9.03 -9.13 -4.84
C SER A 101 8.54 -8.35 -6.06
N ASN A 102 9.17 -8.56 -7.21
CA ASN A 102 8.74 -7.90 -8.45
C ASN A 102 7.29 -8.25 -8.82
N GLU A 103 6.85 -9.48 -8.52
CA GLU A 103 5.48 -9.92 -8.72
C GLU A 103 4.49 -9.08 -7.90
N ASP A 104 4.81 -8.84 -6.63
CA ASP A 104 3.99 -8.01 -5.74
C ASP A 104 4.02 -6.54 -6.16
N LEU A 105 5.15 -6.02 -6.64
CA LEU A 105 5.25 -4.66 -7.20
C LEU A 105 4.36 -4.49 -8.44
N ILE A 106 4.36 -5.48 -9.34
CA ILE A 106 3.50 -5.49 -10.53
C ILE A 106 2.04 -5.57 -10.11
N ALA A 107 1.70 -6.41 -9.13
CA ALA A 107 0.35 -6.51 -8.59
C ALA A 107 -0.13 -5.19 -7.96
N LEU A 108 0.71 -4.51 -7.16
CA LEU A 108 0.44 -3.18 -6.62
C LEU A 108 0.15 -2.18 -7.73
N LYS A 109 1.05 -2.10 -8.71
CA LYS A 109 0.92 -1.18 -9.84
C LYS A 109 -0.38 -1.43 -10.61
N ASN A 110 -0.71 -2.68 -10.90
CA ASN A 110 -1.94 -3.06 -11.59
C ASN A 110 -3.18 -2.73 -10.77
N GLU A 111 -3.16 -2.96 -9.45
CA GLU A 111 -4.29 -2.64 -8.59
C GLU A 111 -4.55 -1.13 -8.53
N ILE A 112 -3.50 -0.32 -8.38
CA ILE A 112 -3.60 1.15 -8.43
C ILE A 112 -4.23 1.62 -9.75
N GLN A 113 -3.92 0.95 -10.86
CA GLN A 113 -4.39 1.33 -12.20
C GLN A 113 -5.82 0.90 -12.51
N THR A 114 -6.25 -0.25 -11.98
CA THR A 114 -7.51 -0.90 -12.38
C THR A 114 -8.63 -0.70 -11.37
N LYS A 115 -8.31 -0.56 -10.08
CA LYS A 115 -9.30 -0.34 -9.02
C LYS A 115 -9.46 1.15 -8.68
N PRO A 116 -10.56 1.55 -8.02
CA PRO A 116 -10.75 2.91 -7.53
C PRO A 116 -9.57 3.36 -6.65
N SER A 117 -8.86 4.40 -7.08
CA SER A 117 -7.65 4.91 -6.43
C SER A 117 -7.58 6.43 -6.62
N TRP A 118 -6.64 7.10 -5.95
CA TRP A 118 -6.40 8.52 -6.21
C TRP A 118 -5.89 8.72 -7.64
N GLU A 119 -6.52 9.64 -8.39
CA GLU A 119 -6.19 9.92 -9.78
C GLU A 119 -4.71 10.30 -9.95
N GLU A 120 -4.18 11.18 -9.10
CA GLU A 120 -2.77 11.57 -9.12
C GLU A 120 -1.82 10.38 -8.93
N LEU A 121 -2.13 9.47 -7.99
CA LEU A 121 -1.35 8.25 -7.77
C LEU A 121 -1.41 7.35 -9.01
N ARG A 122 -2.60 7.17 -9.58
CA ARG A 122 -2.83 6.34 -10.76
C ARG A 122 -2.02 6.82 -11.97
N GLU A 123 -1.99 8.11 -12.22
CA GLU A 123 -1.26 8.69 -13.35
C GLU A 123 0.25 8.52 -13.19
N LYS A 124 0.79 8.87 -12.02
CA LYS A 124 2.23 8.86 -11.77
C LYS A 124 2.80 7.44 -11.70
N VAL A 125 2.05 6.48 -11.17
CA VAL A 125 2.49 5.08 -11.08
C VAL A 125 2.62 4.41 -12.45
N LYS A 126 1.94 4.90 -13.51
CA LYS A 126 2.12 4.39 -14.89
C LYS A 126 3.57 4.48 -15.36
N ALA A 127 4.24 5.59 -15.04
CA ALA A 127 5.60 5.87 -15.50
C ALA A 127 6.69 5.10 -14.74
N ILE A 128 6.35 4.46 -13.61
CA ILE A 128 7.31 3.71 -12.79
C ILE A 128 7.71 2.42 -13.51
N LYS A 129 9.02 2.19 -13.68
CA LYS A 129 9.57 0.93 -14.18
C LYS A 129 9.84 -0.01 -12.99
N ILE A 130 9.46 -1.27 -13.14
CA ILE A 130 9.69 -2.38 -12.19
C ILE A 130 10.66 -3.33 -12.87
#